data_AF-Q9WZ77-F1
#
_entry.id   AF-Q9WZ77-F1
#
_cell.length_a   1.000
_cell.length_b   1.000
_cell.length_c   1.000
_cell.angle_alpha   90.00
_cell.angle_beta   90.00
_cell.angle_gamma   90.00
#
_symmetry.space_group_name_H-M   'P 1'
#
loop_
_entity.id
_entity.type
_entity.pdbx_description
1 polymer ?
#
loop_
_entity_poly.entity_id
_entity_poly.type
_entity_poly.pdbx_seq_one_letter_code
_entity_poly.pdbx_strand_id
1 'polypeptide(L)'
;MLVNWMFLGLEYLVGVLLVFFAIRFFGLKGMYALGAILVLYMNVAVLKAYELFPGVQLYAGVFLGPFFVTLIAIVTEVYGYREAQKLVAVGFFAQVVFLVGMLIALGYIPSSEDWAHEHMKALFLPVWRTTLFSWLAFVVSGIFKARFQDFLKRTKGLFGKHLWLRDNTATKLAQLVDNVIFFYGALTGYFSLRTITVFLIWTTLFEWLFDYLDTWVVVKGVGWMLNSSEPYLQKE
;
A
#
# COMPACT_ATOMS: atom_id res chain seq x y z
N MET A 1 -20.11 15.91 7.20
CA MET A 1 -19.97 15.40 5.81
C MET A 1 -18.92 16.16 5.01
N LEU A 2 -19.00 17.49 4.80
CA LEU A 2 -17.97 18.25 4.06
C LEU A 2 -16.54 18.09 4.63
N VAL A 3 -16.42 17.99 5.95
CA VAL A 3 -15.15 17.76 6.64
C VAL A 3 -14.47 16.45 6.20
N ASN A 4 -15.21 15.36 5.96
CA ASN A 4 -14.62 14.09 5.54
C ASN A 4 -14.07 14.16 4.11
N TRP A 5 -14.72 14.93 3.23
CA TRP A 5 -14.20 15.24 1.89
C TRP A 5 -12.90 16.02 1.95
N MET A 6 -12.80 16.99 2.88
CA MET A 6 -11.57 17.76 3.08
C MET A 6 -10.43 16.87 3.56
N PHE A 7 -10.67 15.98 4.53
CA PHE A 7 -9.65 15.05 5.01
C PHE A 7 -9.22 14.03 3.94
N LEU A 8 -10.15 13.56 3.12
CA LEU A 8 -9.84 12.69 1.99
C LEU A 8 -8.93 13.38 0.98
N GLY A 9 -9.24 14.63 0.60
CA GLY A 9 -8.37 15.44 -0.26
C GLY A 9 -7.02 15.73 0.38
N LEU A 10 -6.99 15.94 1.69
CA LEU A 10 -5.75 16.14 2.46
C LEU A 10 -4.88 14.88 2.49
N GLU A 11 -5.45 13.70 2.73
CA GLU A 11 -4.71 12.42 2.68
C GLU A 11 -4.04 12.24 1.31
N TYR A 12 -4.78 12.49 0.24
CA TYR A 12 -4.24 12.40 -1.11
C TYR A 12 -3.09 13.40 -1.32
N LEU A 13 -3.30 14.67 -0.98
CA LEU A 13 -2.30 15.72 -1.13
C LEU A 13 -1.03 15.40 -0.32
N VAL A 14 -1.20 14.97 0.93
CA VAL A 14 -0.09 14.56 1.80
C VAL A 14 0.67 13.39 1.19
N GLY A 15 -0.02 12.39 0.65
CA GLY A 15 0.62 11.26 -0.02
C GLY A 15 1.46 11.68 -1.22
N VAL A 16 0.92 12.51 -2.10
CA VAL A 16 1.65 13.09 -3.24
C VAL A 16 2.90 13.84 -2.75
N LEU A 17 2.75 14.70 -1.75
CA LEU A 17 3.85 15.50 -1.21
C LEU A 17 4.93 14.61 -0.58
N LEU A 18 4.55 13.57 0.16
CA LEU A 18 5.48 12.63 0.79
C LEU A 18 6.26 11.82 -0.26
N VAL A 19 5.60 11.34 -1.33
CA VAL A 19 6.27 10.64 -2.43
C VAL A 19 7.34 11.53 -3.06
N PHE A 20 6.96 12.76 -3.44
CA PHE A 20 7.90 13.69 -4.07
C PHE A 20 8.99 14.18 -3.12
N PHE A 21 8.68 14.36 -1.84
CA PHE A 21 9.65 14.69 -0.80
C PHE A 21 10.67 13.56 -0.64
N ALA A 22 10.21 12.31 -0.53
CA ALA A 22 11.08 11.13 -0.44
C ALA A 22 12.01 11.03 -1.65
N ILE A 23 11.47 11.20 -2.86
CA ILE A 23 12.25 11.22 -4.11
C ILE A 23 13.31 12.33 -4.09
N ARG A 24 12.91 13.57 -3.76
CA ARG A 24 13.76 14.76 -3.88
C ARG A 24 14.93 14.78 -2.91
N PHE A 25 14.73 14.28 -1.69
CA PHE A 25 15.72 14.42 -0.61
C PHE A 25 16.45 13.11 -0.27
N PHE A 26 15.83 11.95 -0.54
CA PHE A 26 16.35 10.66 -0.06
C PHE A 26 16.45 9.59 -1.16
N GLY A 27 15.92 9.84 -2.36
CA GLY A 27 15.94 8.89 -3.48
C GLY A 27 15.37 7.52 -3.11
N LEU A 28 16.04 6.44 -3.55
CA LEU A 28 15.61 5.06 -3.27
C LEU A 28 15.50 4.74 -1.77
N LYS A 29 16.42 5.25 -0.93
CA LYS A 29 16.37 5.04 0.52
C LYS A 29 15.11 5.68 1.13
N GLY A 30 14.71 6.84 0.61
CA GLY A 30 13.45 7.50 0.95
C GLY A 30 12.23 6.65 0.60
N MET A 31 12.25 6.00 -0.55
CA MET A 31 11.16 5.11 -0.98
C MET A 31 11.01 3.91 -0.03
N TYR A 32 12.12 3.32 0.44
CA TYR A 32 12.07 2.26 1.44
C TYR A 32 11.49 2.73 2.77
N ALA A 33 11.97 3.87 3.28
CA ALA A 33 11.50 4.42 4.55
C ALA A 33 10.00 4.80 4.48
N LEU A 34 9.61 5.52 3.43
CA LEU A 34 8.21 5.90 3.22
C LEU A 34 7.33 4.67 3.04
N GLY A 35 7.80 3.66 2.29
CA GLY A 35 7.05 2.43 2.09
C GLY A 35 6.76 1.69 3.40
N ALA A 36 7.76 1.56 4.28
CA ALA A 36 7.58 0.99 5.61
C ALA A 36 6.57 1.80 6.43
N ILE A 37 6.68 3.12 6.44
CA ILE A 37 5.77 4.01 7.18
C ILE A 37 4.33 3.89 6.67
N LEU A 38 4.12 3.87 5.35
CA LEU A 38 2.78 3.74 4.77
C LEU A 38 2.12 2.40 5.13
N VAL A 39 2.89 1.31 5.18
CA VAL A 39 2.39 -0.01 5.61
C VAL A 39 2.01 -0.02 7.08
N LEU A 40 2.81 0.60 7.95
CA LEU A 40 2.44 0.74 9.37
C LEU A 40 1.20 1.62 9.54
N TYR A 41 1.15 2.73 8.82
CA TYR A 41 0.02 3.66 8.84
C TYR A 41 -1.28 2.97 8.40
N MET A 42 -1.29 2.25 7.27
CA MET A 42 -2.51 1.61 6.76
C MET A 42 -3.07 0.56 7.73
N ASN A 43 -2.20 -0.18 8.43
CA ASN A 43 -2.62 -1.19 9.41
C ASN A 43 -3.37 -0.59 10.60
N VAL A 44 -3.08 0.66 10.98
CA VAL A 44 -3.78 1.36 12.07
C VAL A 44 -4.96 2.18 11.54
N ALA A 45 -4.76 2.91 10.45
CA ALA A 45 -5.75 3.81 9.87
C ALA A 45 -7.02 3.07 9.42
N VAL A 46 -6.89 1.83 8.94
CA VAL A 46 -8.03 1.01 8.51
C VAL A 46 -9.02 0.72 9.63
N LEU A 47 -8.62 0.85 10.90
CA LEU A 47 -9.54 0.68 12.04
C LEU A 47 -10.53 1.85 12.19
N LYS A 48 -10.19 3.03 11.63
CA LYS A 48 -11.03 4.23 11.71
C LYS A 48 -11.95 4.30 10.51
N ALA A 49 -13.22 3.98 10.71
CA ALA A 49 -14.25 4.23 9.71
C ALA A 49 -14.79 5.67 9.73
N TYR A 50 -15.27 6.16 8.59
CA TYR A 50 -15.99 7.41 8.44
C TYR A 50 -17.04 7.31 7.32
N GLU A 51 -18.10 8.11 7.42
CA GLU A 51 -19.14 8.18 6.39
C GLU A 51 -18.80 9.26 5.36
N LEU A 52 -18.73 8.87 4.08
CA LEU A 52 -18.50 9.80 2.98
C LEU A 52 -19.81 10.45 2.52
N PHE A 53 -20.86 9.62 2.44
CA PHE A 53 -22.26 9.99 2.22
C PHE A 53 -23.15 9.14 3.14
N PRO A 54 -24.43 9.50 3.36
CA PRO A 54 -25.35 8.66 4.11
C PRO A 54 -25.40 7.23 3.53
N GLY A 55 -25.03 6.24 4.34
CA GLY A 55 -24.98 4.83 3.93
C GLY A 55 -23.72 4.40 3.16
N VAL A 56 -22.75 5.29 2.92
CA VAL A 56 -21.46 4.96 2.28
C VAL A 56 -20.33 5.18 3.28
N GLN A 57 -19.82 4.08 3.85
CA GLN A 57 -18.73 4.06 4.81
C GLN A 57 -17.40 3.75 4.11
N LEU A 58 -16.37 4.51 4.44
CA LEU A 58 -14.97 4.26 4.07
C LEU A 58 -14.12 4.15 5.33
N TYR A 59 -12.87 3.72 5.15
CA TYR A 59 -11.87 3.63 6.21
C TYR A 59 -10.75 4.64 5.98
N ALA A 60 -10.20 5.19 7.06
CA ALA A 60 -9.09 6.13 6.97
C ALA A 60 -7.86 5.45 6.35
N GLY A 61 -7.03 6.24 5.68
CA GLY A 61 -5.89 5.74 4.94
C GLY A 61 -6.21 5.08 3.61
N VAL A 62 -7.46 5.12 3.16
CA VAL A 62 -7.86 4.62 1.83
C VAL A 62 -7.23 5.42 0.68
N PHE A 63 -6.77 6.65 0.90
CA PHE A 63 -6.02 7.42 -0.10
C PHE A 63 -4.52 7.42 0.16
N LEU A 64 -4.10 7.55 1.42
CA LEU A 64 -2.67 7.61 1.75
C LEU A 64 -1.98 6.22 1.65
N GLY A 65 -2.65 5.14 2.04
CA GLY A 65 -2.10 3.78 2.02
C GLY A 65 -1.74 3.27 0.61
N PRO A 66 -2.62 3.43 -0.40
CA PRO A 66 -2.33 2.98 -1.76
C PRO A 66 -1.12 3.65 -2.42
N PHE A 67 -0.59 4.76 -1.88
CA PHE A 67 0.69 5.30 -2.36
C PHE A 67 1.84 4.30 -2.25
N PHE A 68 1.74 3.27 -1.41
CA PHE A 68 2.69 2.16 -1.41
C PHE A 68 2.77 1.47 -2.78
N VAL A 69 1.64 1.33 -3.47
CA VAL A 69 1.54 0.78 -4.83
C VAL A 69 2.22 1.71 -5.83
N THR A 70 2.07 3.03 -5.68
CA THR A 70 2.83 4.05 -6.42
C THR A 70 4.34 3.87 -6.21
N LEU A 71 4.79 3.64 -4.97
CA LEU A 71 6.22 3.44 -4.69
C LEU A 71 6.75 2.19 -5.41
N ILE A 72 6.01 1.07 -5.39
CA ILE A 72 6.36 -0.13 -6.16
C ILE A 72 6.48 0.20 -7.64
N ALA A 73 5.54 0.97 -8.20
CA ALA A 73 5.57 1.36 -9.61
C ALA A 73 6.86 2.10 -9.96
N ILE A 74 7.15 3.15 -9.21
CA ILE A 74 8.29 4.03 -9.47
C ILE A 74 9.60 3.27 -9.26
N VAL A 75 9.74 2.52 -8.16
CA VAL A 75 10.96 1.74 -7.89
C VAL A 75 11.16 0.64 -8.94
N THR A 76 10.11 -0.07 -9.34
CA THR A 76 10.20 -1.08 -10.41
C THR A 76 10.64 -0.44 -11.72
N GLU A 77 10.10 0.72 -12.04
CA GLU A 77 10.40 1.39 -13.29
C GLU A 77 11.84 1.91 -13.36
N VAL A 78 12.35 2.47 -12.26
CA VAL A 78 13.69 3.09 -12.21
C VAL A 78 14.78 2.06 -11.92
N TYR A 79 14.57 1.17 -10.96
CA TYR A 79 15.60 0.26 -10.44
C TYR A 79 15.33 -1.22 -10.76
N GLY A 80 14.20 -1.53 -11.39
CA GLY A 80 13.82 -2.90 -11.76
C GLY A 80 13.11 -3.66 -10.65
N TYR A 81 12.55 -4.82 -11.01
CA TYR A 81 11.69 -5.58 -10.09
C TYR A 81 12.42 -6.06 -8.83
N ARG A 82 13.74 -6.31 -8.87
CA ARG A 82 14.49 -6.82 -7.71
C ARG A 82 14.53 -5.80 -6.57
N GLU A 83 14.74 -4.52 -6.86
CA GLU A 83 14.70 -3.46 -5.85
C GLU A 83 13.28 -3.22 -5.33
N ALA A 84 12.27 -3.37 -6.19
CA ALA A 84 10.88 -3.30 -5.76
C ALA A 84 10.47 -4.50 -4.88
N GLN A 85 11.01 -5.70 -5.12
CA GLN A 85 10.82 -6.84 -4.22
C GLN A 85 11.43 -6.57 -2.85
N LYS A 86 12.61 -5.92 -2.78
CA LYS A 86 13.17 -5.46 -1.51
C LYS A 86 12.26 -4.44 -0.83
N LEU A 87 11.60 -3.55 -1.58
CA LEU A 87 10.66 -2.58 -1.01
C LEU A 87 9.48 -3.28 -0.34
N VAL A 88 8.89 -4.27 -1.02
CA VAL A 88 7.84 -5.13 -0.45
C VAL A 88 8.34 -5.88 0.78
N ALA A 89 9.54 -6.46 0.72
CA ALA A 89 10.13 -7.18 1.85
C ALA A 89 10.40 -6.28 3.06
N VAL A 90 10.89 -5.05 2.85
CA VAL A 90 11.13 -4.06 3.91
C VAL A 90 9.80 -3.63 4.54
N GLY A 91 8.77 -3.36 3.73
CA GLY A 91 7.43 -3.05 4.24
C GLY A 91 6.84 -4.20 5.06
N PHE A 92 6.97 -5.43 4.55
CA PHE A 92 6.54 -6.64 5.26
C PHE A 92 7.30 -6.83 6.58
N PHE A 93 8.62 -6.69 6.55
CA PHE A 93 9.47 -6.79 7.73
C PHE A 93 9.09 -5.75 8.78
N ALA A 94 8.86 -4.49 8.37
CA ALA A 94 8.49 -3.41 9.27
C ALA A 94 7.18 -3.71 10.02
N GLN A 95 6.14 -4.19 9.34
CA GLN A 95 4.88 -4.53 10.01
C GLN A 95 4.99 -5.75 10.93
N VAL A 96 5.80 -6.75 10.58
CA VAL A 96 6.03 -7.92 11.43
C VAL A 96 6.74 -7.48 12.71
N VAL A 97 7.83 -6.72 12.59
CA VAL A 97 8.58 -6.21 13.74
C VAL A 97 7.71 -5.33 14.62
N PHE A 98 6.92 -4.44 14.01
CA PHE A 98 5.99 -3.59 14.74
C PHE A 98 4.95 -4.41 15.51
N LEU A 99 4.28 -5.36 14.85
CA LEU A 99 3.28 -6.21 15.51
C LEU A 99 3.89 -7.01 16.66
N VAL A 100 5.06 -7.63 16.45
CA VAL A 100 5.76 -8.37 17.52
C VAL A 100 6.12 -7.45 18.68
N GLY A 101 6.62 -6.25 18.40
CA GLY A 101 6.91 -5.25 19.43
C GLY A 101 5.67 -4.85 20.23
N MET A 102 4.53 -4.64 19.57
CA MET A 102 3.28 -4.30 20.25
C MET A 102 2.73 -5.46 21.09
N LEU A 103 2.86 -6.71 20.61
CA LEU A 103 2.46 -7.89 21.39
C LEU A 103 3.35 -8.10 22.62
N ILE A 104 4.66 -7.84 22.51
CA ILE A 104 5.56 -7.85 23.67
C ILE A 104 5.14 -6.76 24.67
N ALA A 105 4.88 -5.54 24.18
CA ALA A 105 4.44 -4.43 25.04
C ALA A 105 3.13 -4.75 25.78
N LEU A 106 2.16 -5.36 25.09
CA LEU A 106 0.89 -5.80 25.69
C LEU A 106 1.04 -6.98 26.66
N GLY A 107 2.17 -7.68 26.62
CA GLY A 107 2.48 -8.79 27.53
C GLY A 107 2.89 -8.33 28.94
N TYR A 108 3.26 -7.05 29.13
CA TYR A 108 3.52 -6.51 30.45
C TYR A 108 2.24 -6.40 31.27
N ILE A 109 2.33 -6.67 32.58
CA ILE A 109 1.22 -6.46 33.51
C ILE A 109 1.04 -4.94 33.70
N PRO A 110 -0.13 -4.37 33.38
CA PRO A 110 -0.34 -2.93 33.48
C PRO A 110 -0.26 -2.48 34.94
N SER A 111 0.35 -1.31 35.17
CA SER A 111 0.36 -0.68 36.49
C SER A 111 -1.02 -0.06 36.81
N SER A 112 -1.25 0.30 38.07
CA SER A 112 -2.47 1.02 38.48
C SER A 112 -2.62 2.40 37.83
N GLU A 113 -1.55 2.97 37.28
CA GLU A 113 -1.53 4.28 36.61
C GLU A 113 -1.57 4.16 35.07
N ASP A 114 -1.58 2.93 34.52
CA ASP A 114 -1.58 2.71 33.09
C ASP A 114 -2.98 2.94 32.48
N TRP A 115 -3.12 4.06 31.77
CA TRP A 115 -4.32 4.40 31.02
C TRP A 115 -4.31 3.87 29.58
N ALA A 116 -3.15 3.47 29.04
CA ALA A 116 -2.95 3.17 27.63
C ALA A 116 -3.23 1.69 27.29
N HIS A 117 -3.09 0.77 28.25
CA HIS A 117 -3.18 -0.67 28.03
C HIS A 117 -4.42 -1.12 27.24
N GLU A 118 -5.61 -0.72 27.67
CA GLU A 118 -6.86 -1.13 27.02
C GLU A 118 -7.01 -0.53 25.62
N HIS A 119 -6.51 0.70 25.41
CA HIS A 119 -6.48 1.32 24.08
C HIS A 119 -5.50 0.60 23.14
N MET A 120 -4.33 0.21 23.66
CA MET A 120 -3.35 -0.56 22.89
C MET A 120 -3.87 -1.95 22.54
N LYS A 121 -4.56 -2.64 23.46
CA LYS A 121 -5.20 -3.94 23.17
C LYS A 121 -6.18 -3.82 22.01
N ALA A 122 -7.03 -2.81 22.03
CA ALA A 122 -8.04 -2.60 20.99
C ALA A 122 -7.42 -2.34 19.61
N LEU A 123 -6.25 -1.70 19.55
CA LEU A 123 -5.58 -1.34 18.30
C LEU A 123 -4.66 -2.43 17.76
N PHE A 124 -3.96 -3.16 18.64
CA PHE A 124 -2.79 -3.96 18.25
C PHE A 124 -2.92 -5.46 18.50
N LEU A 125 -4.00 -5.93 19.13
CA LEU A 125 -4.29 -7.36 19.15
C LEU A 125 -4.78 -7.83 17.77
N PRO A 126 -4.04 -8.72 17.08
CA PRO A 126 -4.38 -9.13 15.72
C PRO A 126 -5.50 -10.17 15.72
N VAL A 127 -6.35 -10.10 14.70
CA VAL A 127 -7.22 -11.21 14.32
C VAL A 127 -6.40 -12.09 13.36
N TRP A 128 -5.74 -13.11 13.90
CA TRP A 128 -4.70 -13.87 13.19
C TRP A 128 -5.09 -14.32 11.78
N ARG A 129 -6.32 -14.77 11.60
CA ARG A 129 -6.79 -15.19 10.28
C ARG A 129 -6.76 -14.05 9.26
N THR A 130 -7.32 -12.88 9.57
CA THR A 130 -7.34 -11.75 8.64
C THR A 130 -5.94 -11.18 8.45
N THR A 131 -5.13 -11.12 9.51
CA THR A 131 -3.73 -10.68 9.44
C THR A 131 -2.89 -11.55 8.51
N LEU A 132 -2.97 -12.88 8.64
CA LEU A 132 -2.17 -13.80 7.81
C LEU A 132 -2.56 -13.72 6.33
N PHE A 133 -3.85 -13.64 6.01
CA PHE A 133 -4.29 -13.49 4.62
C PHE A 133 -4.00 -12.10 4.05
N SER A 134 -4.05 -11.04 4.86
CA SER A 134 -3.61 -9.69 4.46
C SER A 134 -2.11 -9.65 4.15
N TRP A 135 -1.30 -10.28 4.99
CA TRP A 135 0.14 -10.42 4.77
C TRP A 135 0.48 -11.22 3.52
N LEU A 136 -0.23 -12.34 3.30
CA LEU A 136 -0.06 -13.15 2.10
C LEU A 136 -0.47 -12.36 0.85
N ALA A 137 -1.62 -11.68 0.89
CA ALA A 137 -2.10 -10.84 -0.20
C ALA A 137 -1.07 -9.76 -0.54
N PHE A 138 -0.63 -8.98 0.44
CA PHE A 138 0.36 -7.91 0.31
C PHE A 138 1.68 -8.37 -0.34
N VAL A 139 2.25 -9.48 0.15
CA VAL A 139 3.53 -9.99 -0.37
C VAL A 139 3.36 -10.51 -1.79
N VAL A 140 2.33 -11.32 -2.04
CA VAL A 140 2.11 -11.94 -3.35
C VAL A 140 1.75 -10.89 -4.40
N SER A 141 0.83 -9.97 -4.09
CA SER A 141 0.39 -8.90 -4.97
C SER A 141 1.53 -7.91 -5.28
N GLY A 142 2.30 -7.50 -4.26
CA GLY A 142 3.42 -6.58 -4.43
C GLY A 142 4.54 -7.16 -5.30
N ILE A 143 4.90 -8.43 -5.07
CA ILE A 143 5.89 -9.14 -5.90
C ILE A 143 5.36 -9.34 -7.32
N PHE A 144 4.09 -9.75 -7.46
CA PHE A 144 3.45 -9.93 -8.76
C PHE A 144 3.46 -8.63 -9.56
N LYS A 145 3.07 -7.51 -8.94
CA LYS A 145 3.09 -6.17 -9.55
C LYS A 145 4.46 -5.84 -10.12
N ALA A 146 5.49 -5.92 -9.28
CA ALA A 146 6.85 -5.58 -9.66
C ALA A 146 7.36 -6.45 -10.82
N ARG A 147 7.15 -7.77 -10.75
CA ARG A 147 7.58 -8.69 -11.81
C ARG A 147 6.82 -8.47 -13.11
N PHE A 148 5.51 -8.27 -13.02
CA PHE A 148 4.66 -8.15 -14.19
C PHE A 148 4.87 -6.79 -14.89
N GLN A 149 5.04 -5.71 -14.15
CA GLN A 149 5.39 -4.40 -14.71
C GLN A 149 6.76 -4.44 -15.41
N ASP A 150 7.78 -5.06 -14.78
CA ASP A 150 9.10 -5.22 -15.41
C ASP A 150 9.06 -6.12 -16.65
N PHE A 151 8.23 -7.16 -16.63
CA PHE A 151 7.94 -7.98 -17.81
C PHE A 151 7.32 -7.13 -18.94
N LEU A 152 6.25 -6.38 -18.65
CA LEU A 152 5.57 -5.52 -19.63
C LEU A 152 6.50 -4.48 -20.22
N LYS A 153 7.40 -3.90 -19.42
CA LYS A 153 8.45 -2.97 -19.87
C LYS A 153 9.35 -3.56 -20.96
N ARG A 154 9.61 -4.88 -20.94
CA ARG A 154 10.46 -5.59 -21.91
C ARG A 154 9.73 -6.03 -23.17
N THR A 155 8.41 -5.88 -23.24
CA THR A 155 7.61 -6.32 -24.40
C THR A 155 7.76 -5.38 -25.59
N LYS A 156 7.77 -5.93 -26.80
CA LYS A 156 7.68 -5.13 -28.04
C LYS A 156 6.22 -4.77 -28.28
N GLY A 157 5.82 -3.53 -27.96
CA GLY A 157 4.43 -3.09 -28.12
C GLY A 157 4.09 -1.80 -27.37
N LEU A 158 2.79 -1.49 -27.25
CA LEU A 158 2.31 -0.30 -26.54
C LEU A 158 2.73 -0.29 -25.07
N PHE A 159 2.76 -1.45 -24.41
CA PHE A 159 3.18 -1.59 -23.00
C PHE A 159 4.66 -1.25 -22.78
N GLY A 160 5.55 -1.65 -23.68
CA GLY A 160 6.97 -1.27 -23.63
C GLY A 160 7.17 0.24 -23.85
N LYS A 161 6.33 0.86 -24.70
CA LYS A 161 6.44 2.29 -25.04
C LYS A 161 5.84 3.22 -23.99
N HIS A 162 4.69 2.88 -23.43
CA HIS A 162 3.92 3.78 -22.57
C HIS A 162 3.94 3.34 -21.11
N LEU A 163 4.60 4.13 -20.26
CA LEU A 163 4.69 3.90 -18.81
C LEU A 163 3.32 3.77 -18.16
N TRP A 164 2.44 4.74 -18.40
CA TRP A 164 1.10 4.77 -17.80
C TRP A 164 0.31 3.49 -18.08
N LEU A 165 0.44 2.94 -19.29
CA LEU A 165 -0.30 1.76 -19.72
C LEU A 165 0.20 0.51 -18.99
N ARG A 166 1.53 0.28 -18.97
CA ARG A 166 2.08 -0.89 -18.28
C ARG A 166 1.91 -0.83 -16.77
N ASP A 167 2.01 0.36 -16.17
CA ASP A 167 1.82 0.56 -14.74
C ASP A 167 0.38 0.24 -14.34
N ASN A 168 -0.60 0.90 -14.99
CA ASN A 168 -2.02 0.65 -14.73
C ASN A 168 -2.39 -0.83 -14.89
N THR A 169 -1.92 -1.49 -15.96
CA THR A 169 -2.22 -2.90 -16.17
C THR A 169 -1.60 -3.79 -15.10
N ALA A 170 -0.37 -3.49 -14.68
CA ALA A 170 0.28 -4.24 -13.61
C ALA A 170 -0.38 -3.99 -12.24
N THR A 171 -0.73 -2.75 -11.92
CA THR A 171 -1.44 -2.41 -10.68
C THR A 171 -2.79 -3.10 -10.62
N LYS A 172 -3.62 -2.99 -11.67
CA LYS A 172 -4.99 -3.53 -11.67
C LYS A 172 -5.02 -5.04 -11.48
N LEU A 173 -4.12 -5.76 -12.14
CA LEU A 173 -4.00 -7.21 -11.96
C LEU A 173 -3.42 -7.57 -10.59
N ALA A 174 -2.47 -6.80 -10.06
CA ALA A 174 -1.94 -7.02 -8.72
C ALA A 174 -3.00 -6.82 -7.62
N GLN A 175 -3.81 -5.76 -7.72
CA GLN A 175 -4.94 -5.50 -6.81
C GLN A 175 -5.99 -6.61 -6.89
N LEU A 176 -6.28 -7.13 -8.09
CA LEU A 176 -7.17 -8.28 -8.22
C LEU A 176 -6.60 -9.52 -7.51
N VAL A 177 -5.30 -9.79 -7.66
CA VAL A 177 -4.62 -10.89 -6.94
C VAL A 177 -4.70 -10.67 -5.42
N ASP A 178 -4.45 -9.45 -4.96
CA ASP A 178 -4.54 -9.06 -3.55
C ASP A 178 -5.95 -9.35 -2.99
N ASN A 179 -6.96 -8.77 -3.62
CA ASN A 179 -8.36 -8.90 -3.23
C ASN A 179 -8.84 -10.35 -3.28
N VAL A 180 -8.47 -11.14 -4.29
CA VAL A 180 -8.83 -12.55 -4.35
C VAL A 180 -8.25 -13.32 -3.16
N ILE A 181 -6.96 -13.13 -2.86
CA ILE A 181 -6.31 -13.80 -1.73
C ILE A 181 -6.94 -13.37 -0.41
N PHE A 182 -7.14 -12.06 -0.22
CA PHE A 182 -7.69 -11.52 1.01
C PHE A 182 -9.15 -11.91 1.21
N PHE A 183 -10.05 -11.58 0.28
CA PHE A 183 -11.48 -11.78 0.47
C PHE A 183 -11.84 -13.26 0.57
N TYR A 184 -11.34 -14.12 -0.32
CA TYR A 184 -11.64 -15.55 -0.20
C TYR A 184 -10.88 -16.22 0.94
N GLY A 185 -9.64 -15.84 1.22
CA GLY A 185 -8.87 -16.43 2.31
C GLY A 185 -9.38 -16.02 3.69
N ALA A 186 -9.53 -14.73 3.92
CA ALA A 186 -9.89 -14.17 5.22
C ALA A 186 -11.36 -14.36 5.58
N LEU A 187 -12.28 -14.27 4.60
CA LEU A 187 -13.72 -14.15 4.89
C LEU A 187 -14.53 -15.44 4.69
N THR A 188 -13.98 -16.46 4.01
CA THR A 188 -14.71 -17.72 3.77
C THR A 188 -15.12 -18.37 5.10
N GLY A 189 -16.38 -18.81 5.22
CA GLY A 189 -16.90 -19.38 6.47
C GLY A 189 -17.39 -18.35 7.49
N TYR A 190 -17.14 -17.05 7.30
CA TYR A 190 -17.85 -15.97 8.01
C TYR A 190 -18.98 -15.37 7.18
N PHE A 191 -18.78 -15.26 5.86
CA PHE A 191 -19.76 -14.71 4.93
C PHE A 191 -20.05 -15.68 3.79
N SER A 192 -21.21 -15.50 3.13
CA SER A 192 -21.55 -16.27 1.93
C SER A 192 -20.60 -15.93 0.76
N LEU A 193 -20.31 -16.91 -0.11
CA LEU A 193 -19.47 -16.68 -1.29
C LEU A 193 -20.01 -15.56 -2.20
N ARG A 194 -21.34 -15.39 -2.26
CA ARG A 194 -21.97 -14.28 -2.98
C ARG A 194 -21.58 -12.94 -2.36
N THR A 195 -21.69 -12.81 -1.04
CA THR A 195 -21.32 -11.58 -0.31
C THR A 195 -19.84 -11.26 -0.49
N ILE A 196 -18.96 -12.26 -0.36
CA ILE A 196 -17.51 -12.10 -0.52
C ILE A 196 -17.18 -11.61 -1.94
N THR A 197 -17.79 -12.21 -2.95
CA THR A 197 -17.60 -11.81 -4.36
C THR A 197 -18.08 -10.37 -4.60
N VAL A 198 -19.19 -9.96 -3.98
CA VAL A 198 -19.68 -8.57 -4.07
C VAL A 198 -18.69 -7.60 -3.44
N PHE A 199 -18.14 -7.89 -2.26
CA PHE A 199 -17.11 -7.05 -1.63
C PHE A 199 -15.87 -6.95 -2.51
N LEU A 200 -15.37 -8.08 -3.02
CA LEU A 200 -14.22 -8.13 -3.91
C LEU A 200 -14.42 -7.23 -5.13
N ILE A 201 -15.55 -7.35 -5.82
CA ILE A 201 -15.82 -6.57 -7.04
C ILE A 201 -15.84 -5.08 -6.72
N TRP A 202 -16.59 -4.65 -5.71
CA TRP A 202 -16.69 -3.24 -5.38
C TRP A 202 -15.36 -2.66 -4.94
N THR A 203 -14.64 -3.33 -4.05
CA THR A 203 -13.30 -2.90 -3.61
C THR A 203 -12.35 -2.77 -4.80
N THR A 204 -12.30 -3.78 -5.68
CA THR A 204 -11.43 -3.76 -6.87
C THR A 204 -11.76 -2.59 -7.79
N LEU A 205 -13.04 -2.29 -8.03
CA LEU A 205 -13.44 -1.17 -8.89
C LEU A 205 -13.05 0.19 -8.29
N PHE A 206 -13.20 0.36 -6.98
CA PHE A 206 -12.77 1.60 -6.30
C PHE A 206 -11.25 1.78 -6.34
N GLU A 207 -10.50 0.71 -6.11
CA GLU A 207 -9.05 0.73 -6.19
C GLU A 207 -8.55 1.07 -7.59
N TRP A 208 -9.17 0.51 -8.63
CA TRP A 208 -8.83 0.79 -10.02
C TRP A 208 -9.10 2.24 -10.43
N LEU A 209 -10.19 2.83 -9.91
CA LEU A 209 -10.48 4.24 -10.10
C LEU A 209 -9.41 5.11 -9.45
N PHE A 210 -9.02 4.78 -8.21
CA PHE A 210 -7.99 5.51 -7.49
C PHE A 210 -6.62 5.42 -8.17
N ASP A 211 -6.18 4.22 -8.57
CA ASP A 211 -4.90 4.00 -9.26
C ASP A 211 -4.80 4.82 -10.56
N TYR A 212 -5.91 4.93 -11.30
CA TYR A 212 -5.95 5.77 -12.49
C TYR A 212 -5.75 7.26 -12.16
N LEU A 213 -6.31 7.75 -11.05
CA LEU A 213 -6.12 9.13 -10.57
C LEU A 213 -4.70 9.37 -10.05
N ASP A 214 -4.06 8.34 -9.49
CA ASP A 214 -2.67 8.35 -9.01
C ASP A 214 -1.67 8.39 -10.18
N THR A 215 -1.94 7.72 -11.30
CA THR A 215 -0.99 7.47 -12.40
C THR A 215 -0.05 8.64 -12.78
N TRP A 216 -0.51 9.90 -12.73
CA TRP A 216 0.35 11.06 -13.00
C TRP A 216 1.50 11.22 -11.99
N VAL A 217 1.30 10.82 -10.74
CA VAL A 217 2.30 10.78 -9.66
C VAL A 217 3.39 9.79 -10.01
N VAL A 218 3.04 8.58 -10.48
CA VAL A 218 4.00 7.60 -10.99
C VAL A 218 4.83 8.19 -12.12
N VAL A 219 4.18 8.72 -13.16
CA VAL A 219 4.88 9.28 -14.33
C VAL A 219 5.84 10.39 -13.95
N LYS A 220 5.39 11.33 -13.10
CA LYS A 220 6.23 12.45 -12.63
C LYS A 220 7.35 11.97 -11.70
N GLY A 221 7.06 11.03 -10.80
CA GLY A 221 8.02 10.46 -9.87
C GLY A 221 9.14 9.70 -10.57
N VAL A 222 8.80 8.92 -11.60
CA VAL A 222 9.79 8.25 -12.47
C VAL A 222 10.66 9.28 -13.19
N GLY A 223 10.05 10.29 -13.82
CA GLY A 223 10.79 11.35 -14.50
C GLY A 223 11.76 12.08 -13.57
N TRP A 224 11.32 12.41 -12.35
CA TRP A 224 12.16 13.03 -11.34
C TRP A 224 13.29 12.12 -10.87
N MET A 225 13.05 10.85 -10.58
CA MET A 225 14.12 9.94 -10.15
C MET A 225 15.14 9.67 -11.26
N LEU A 226 14.71 9.58 -12.52
CA LEU A 226 15.64 9.45 -13.64
C LEU A 226 16.47 10.72 -13.83
N ASN A 227 15.88 11.90 -13.71
CA ASN A 227 16.61 13.17 -13.84
C ASN A 227 17.46 13.53 -12.62
N SER A 228 17.10 13.00 -11.44
CA SER A 228 17.84 13.19 -10.18
C SER A 228 18.88 12.10 -9.95
N SER A 229 19.13 11.21 -10.94
CA SER A 229 20.22 10.24 -10.87
C SER A 229 21.56 10.99 -10.87
N GLU A 230 21.94 11.47 -9.69
CA GLU A 230 23.25 12.00 -9.38
C GLU A 230 24.31 10.93 -9.72
N PRO A 231 25.50 11.34 -10.18
CA PRO A 231 26.59 10.46 -10.63
C PRO A 231 27.18 9.50 -9.57
N TYR A 232 26.62 9.42 -8.35
CA TYR A 232 27.10 8.54 -7.28
C TYR A 232 26.79 7.05 -7.49
N LEU A 233 25.89 6.69 -8.42
CA LEU A 233 25.59 5.28 -8.76
C LEU A 233 26.35 4.77 -10.00
N GLN A 234 27.26 5.56 -10.59
CA GLN A 234 28.11 5.15 -11.71
C GLN A 234 29.52 4.70 -11.30
N LYS A 235 29.78 4.54 -9.99
CA LYS A 235 31.04 3.96 -9.50
C LYS A 235 30.73 2.76 -8.61
N GLU A 236 30.68 1.60 -9.24
CA GLU A 236 31.15 0.31 -8.72
C GLU A 236 31.42 -0.63 -9.89
#